data_AF-A0A951QLV8-F1
#
_entry.id   AF-A0A951QLV8-F1
#
_cell.length_a   1.000
_cell.length_b   1.000
_cell.length_c   1.000
_cell.angle_alpha   90.00
_cell.angle_beta   90.00
_cell.angle_gamma   90.00
#
_symmetry.space_group_name_H-M   'P 1'
#
loop_
_entity.id
_entity.type
_entity.pdbx_description
1 polymer ?
#
loop_
_entity_poly.entity_id
_entity_poly.type
_entity_poly.pdbx_seq_one_letter_code
_entity_poly.pdbx_strand_id
1 'polypeptide(L)' 'MTPRELQTKWAISRTLLPAILGKGYRRIDDYLAGSCEIPDSVRSQCWLIDFYLSHGGSVPDFIKLQIRNYCAD' A
#
# COMPACT_ATOMS: atom_id res chain seq x y z
N MET A 1 0.58 9.48 6.38
CA MET A 1 -0.36 8.36 6.39
C MET A 1 0.42 7.06 6.57
N THR A 2 -0.08 6.11 7.37
CA THR A 2 0.49 4.77 7.56
C THR A 2 -0.22 3.71 6.70
N PRO A 3 0.37 2.52 6.49
CA PRO A 3 -0.32 1.42 5.80
C PRO A 3 -1.64 1.02 6.47
N ARG A 4 -1.72 1.05 7.81
CA ARG A 4 -2.94 0.76 8.57
C ARG A 4 -4.03 1.79 8.31
N GLU A 5 -3.67 3.08 8.29
CA GLU A 5 -4.61 4.17 7.97
C GLU A 5 -5.13 4.06 6.54
N LEU A 6 -4.25 3.82 5.57
CA LEU A 6 -4.62 3.63 4.16
C LEU A 6 -5.57 2.44 3.97
N GLN A 7 -5.22 1.29 4.57
CA GLN A 7 -6.05 0.09 4.54
C GLN A 7 -7.45 0.35 5.09
N THR A 8 -7.53 1.00 6.25
CA THR A 8 -8.80 1.28 6.90
C THR A 8 -9.64 2.24 6.09
N LYS A 9 -9.04 3.33 5.58
CA LYS A 9 -9.74 4.38 4.84
C LYS A 9 -10.36 3.86 3.52
N TRP A 10 -9.64 2.99 2.82
CA TRP A 10 -10.04 2.52 1.48
C TRP A 10 -10.50 1.06 1.44
N ALA A 11 -10.68 0.42 2.60
CA ALA A 11 -11.03 -1.00 2.73
C ALA A 11 -10.13 -1.92 1.87
N ILE A 12 -8.83 -1.60 1.77
CA ILE A 12 -7.88 -2.38 0.96
C ILE A 12 -7.65 -3.73 1.65
N SER A 13 -7.91 -4.81 0.92
CA SER A 13 -7.65 -6.17 1.42
C SER A 13 -6.21 -6.32 1.91
N ARG A 14 -6.03 -7.06 3.02
CA ARG A 14 -4.70 -7.45 3.54
C ARG A 14 -3.86 -8.19 2.49
N THR A 15 -4.50 -8.84 1.53
CA THR A 15 -3.81 -9.53 0.42
C THR A 15 -3.30 -8.59 -0.66
N LEU A 16 -3.93 -7.42 -0.84
CA LEU A 16 -3.64 -6.49 -1.92
C LEU A 16 -2.67 -5.38 -1.49
N LEU A 17 -2.69 -5.02 -0.20
CA LEU A 17 -1.81 -3.98 0.36
C LEU A 17 -0.30 -4.23 0.12
N PRO A 18 0.23 -5.47 0.24
CA PRO A 18 1.62 -5.76 -0.09
C PRO A 18 1.96 -5.53 -1.56
N ALA A 19 1.04 -5.91 -2.45
CA ALA A 19 1.18 -5.65 -3.88
C ALA A 19 1.20 -4.15 -4.18
N ILE A 20 0.26 -3.40 -3.59
CA ILE A 20 0.15 -1.94 -3.77
C ILE A 20 1.39 -1.18 -3.28
N LEU A 21 2.01 -1.63 -2.20
CA LEU A 21 3.19 -0.99 -1.62
C LEU A 21 4.51 -1.59 -2.14
N GLY A 22 4.44 -2.63 -2.98
CA GLY A 22 5.60 -3.38 -3.47
C GLY A 22 6.45 -3.93 -2.32
N LYS A 23 5.82 -4.48 -1.28
CA LYS A 23 6.47 -5.08 -0.10
C LYS A 23 6.04 -6.53 0.08
N GLY A 24 6.87 -7.33 0.73
CA GLY A 24 6.49 -8.69 1.12
C GLY A 24 5.44 -8.72 2.23
N TYR A 25 4.64 -9.78 2.28
CA TYR A 25 3.56 -9.99 3.27
C TYR A 25 4.00 -9.74 4.71
N ARG A 26 5.09 -10.39 5.14
CA ARG A 26 5.60 -10.27 6.51
C ARG A 26 5.87 -8.82 6.91
N ARG A 27 6.48 -8.04 6.01
CA ARG A 27 6.81 -6.64 6.26
C ARG A 27 5.56 -5.76 6.33
N ILE A 28 4.54 -6.04 5.53
CA ILE A 28 3.25 -5.36 5.66
C ILE A 28 2.55 -5.74 6.96
N ASP A 29 2.54 -7.00 7.34
CA ASP A 29 1.95 -7.41 8.62
C ASP A 29 2.67 -6.75 9.80
N ASP A 30 3.99 -6.59 9.74
CA ASP A 30 4.73 -5.85 10.77
C ASP A 30 4.30 -4.38 10.84
N TYR A 31 4.15 -3.70 9.69
CA TYR A 31 3.61 -2.33 9.64
C TYR A 31 2.17 -2.25 10.15
N LEU A 32 1.34 -3.23 9.82
CA LEU A 32 -0.06 -3.31 10.25
C LEU A 32 -0.18 -3.64 11.72
N ALA A 33 0.75 -4.39 12.31
CA ALA A 33 0.79 -4.69 13.74
C ALA A 33 1.39 -3.53 14.56
N GLY A 34 2.18 -2.66 13.93
CA GLY A 34 2.97 -1.65 14.63
C GLY A 34 4.20 -2.25 15.32
N SER A 35 4.64 -3.44 14.88
CA SER A 35 5.81 -4.14 15.44
C SER A 35 7.14 -3.62 14.90
N CYS A 36 7.12 -2.77 13.87
CA CYS A 36 8.32 -2.11 13.35
C CYS A 36 8.06 -0.66 12.93
N GLU A 37 9.14 0.11 12.81
CA GLU A 37 9.10 1.46 12.27
C GLU A 37 8.70 1.45 10.79
N ILE A 38 7.84 2.38 10.40
CA ILE A 38 7.39 2.56 9.02
C ILE A 38 8.28 3.62 8.37
N PRO A 39 9.10 3.25 7.35
CA PRO A 39 9.95 4.20 6.65
C PRO A 39 9.16 5.35 6.02
N ASP A 40 9.74 6.54 5.95
CA ASP A 40 9.10 7.71 5.32
C ASP A 40 8.73 7.47 3.86
N SER A 41 9.53 6.68 3.13
CA SER A 41 9.19 6.29 1.75
C SER A 41 7.87 5.51 1.66
N VAL A 42 7.57 4.66 2.64
CA VAL A 42 6.30 3.92 2.72
C VAL A 42 5.16 4.86 3.11
N ARG A 43 5.40 5.80 4.04
CA ARG A 43 4.40 6.81 4.43
C ARG A 43 4.03 7.72 3.25
N SER A 44 5.01 8.14 2.46
CA SER A 44 4.83 8.94 1.25
C SER A 44 4.08 8.18 0.17
N GLN A 45 4.40 6.89 -0.03
CA GLN A 45 3.62 6.03 -0.93
C GLN A 45 2.15 5.92 -0.51
N CYS A 46 1.89 5.70 0.79
CA CYS A 46 0.52 5.65 1.30
C CYS A 46 -0.22 6.96 1.06
N TRP A 47 0.42 8.11 1.32
CA TRP A 47 -0.17 9.42 1.07
C TRP A 47 -0.47 9.64 -0.42
N LEU A 48 0.42 9.22 -1.30
CA LEU A 48 0.22 9.34 -2.75
C LEU A 48 -0.98 8.50 -3.23
N ILE A 49 -1.09 7.26 -2.76
CA ILE A 49 -2.23 6.39 -3.07
C ILE A 49 -3.54 7.04 -2.61
N ASP A 50 -3.56 7.53 -1.37
CA ASP A 50 -4.70 8.22 -0.80
C ASP A 50 -5.12 9.44 -1.62
N PHE A 51 -4.13 10.22 -2.07
CA PHE A 51 -4.34 11.39 -2.90
C PHE A 51 -5.05 11.02 -4.21
N TYR A 52 -4.57 9.99 -4.92
CA TYR A 52 -5.19 9.55 -6.18
C TYR A 52 -6.61 9.04 -5.97
N LEU A 53 -6.82 8.18 -4.98
CA LEU A 53 -8.14 7.62 -4.69
C LEU A 53 -9.14 8.70 -4.25
N SER A 54 -8.69 9.71 -3.50
CA SER A 54 -9.54 10.84 -3.04
C SER A 54 -10.00 11.75 -4.18
N HIS A 55 -9.19 11.91 -5.22
CA HIS A 55 -9.49 12.84 -6.33
C HIS A 55 -10.07 12.13 -7.56
N GLY A 56 -10.53 10.87 -7.41
CA GLY A 56 -11.05 10.07 -8.52
C GLY A 56 -10.00 9.79 -9.61
N GLY A 57 -8.72 10.00 -9.29
CA GLY A 57 -7.62 9.73 -10.19
C GLY A 57 -7.46 8.23 -10.39
N SER A 58 -7.14 7.81 -11.60
CA SER A 58 -6.72 6.44 -11.84
C SER A 58 -5.48 6.15 -10.99
N VAL A 59 -5.45 4.99 -10.35
CA VAL A 59 -4.27 4.47 -9.65
C VAL A 59 -3.05 4.56 -10.58
N PRO A 60 -1.91 5.11 -10.13
CA PRO A 60 -0.72 5.25 -10.97
C PRO A 60 -0.27 3.94 -11.62
N ASP A 61 0.27 4.01 -12.84
CA ASP A 61 0.69 2.83 -13.59
C ASP A 61 1.78 2.02 -12.87
N PHE A 62 2.64 2.66 -12.09
CA PHE A 62 3.64 1.94 -11.30
C PHE A 62 3.00 1.00 -10.26
N ILE A 63 1.84 1.37 -9.69
CA ILE A 63 1.09 0.52 -8.75
C ILE A 63 0.41 -0.61 -9.51
N LYS A 64 -0.16 -0.34 -10.68
CA LYS A 64 -0.73 -1.39 -11.55
C LYS A 64 0.33 -2.41 -11.94
N LEU A 65 1.55 -1.96 -12.27
CA LEU A 65 2.69 -2.83 -12.57
C LEU A 65 3.10 -3.66 -11.36
N GLN A 66 3.14 -3.06 -10.16
CA GLN A 66 3.42 -3.80 -8.93
C GLN A 66 2.38 -4.89 -8.66
N ILE A 67 1.09 -4.59 -8.79
CA ILE A 67 0.01 -5.58 -8.65
C ILE A 67 0.16 -6.68 -9.69
N ARG A 68 0.44 -6.33 -10.96
CA ARG A 68 0.60 -7.30 -12.04
C ARG A 68 1.77 -8.25 -11.78
N ASN A 69 2.93 -7.73 -11.38
CA ASN A 69 4.08 -8.55 -11.07
C ASN A 69 3.80 -9.45 -9.86
N TYR A 70 3.09 -8.93 -8.87
CA TYR A 70 2.74 -9.67 -7.67
C TYR A 70 1.77 -10.84 -7.91
N CYS A 71 0.89 -10.74 -8.92
CA CYS A 71 -0.03 -11.82 -9.29
C CYS A 71 0.57 -12.83 -10.29
N ALA A 72 1.78 -12.57 -10.80
CA ALA A 72 2.46 -13.45 -11.74
C ALA A 72 3.39 -14.47 -11.04
N ASP A 73 3.68 -14.24 -9.76
CA ASP A 73 4.37 -15.16 -8.83
C ASP A 73 3.36 -15.99 -8.02
#